data_AF-A0A1I0VZ56-F1
#
_entry.id   AF-A0A1I0VZ56-F1
#
_cell.length_a   1.000
_cell.length_b   1.000
_cell.length_c   1.000
_cell.angle_alpha   90.00
_cell.angle_beta   90.00
_cell.angle_gamma   90.00
#
_symmetry.space_group_name_H-M   'P 1'
#
loop_
_entity.id
_entity.type
_entity.pdbx_description
1 polymer ?
#
loop_
_entity_poly.entity_id
_entity_poly.type
_entity_poly.pdbx_seq_one_letter_code
_entity_poly.pdbx_strand_id
1 'polypeptide(L)'
;MNKKIIAAILAGAMAFNTSIIAFASPVTSEQKEQIEQKQSEYKDAEDKLNVLNQKLQELQGQAQKLDADIASNNTEIKSKENNIKSLEDEMTTLQKDLEEKENLYGERMRAIYKSGNPGYVEIILSSTNFSDLATNVQAVGKLMGMDKEMMDEIKAKKEELNSKKTAMNAELEKVQALKAETQTKLDELNSQKSKQKELVDQAAEVSKNIKVDLASKERTMIQYPKEVIENSNSSIADLTAAKDSLREIRQQVKVIESEVVDLIEKAKTSIDSKEAAKASSVDRGGSVNNSSGGGSTNYPSGGGQVGSGSVSQLLSIAYSLQGKPYVYGATGPNTFDCSGFTQYVYGRIGVGLSRTTFTQVNEGTSIPISQAQAGDLVFFGSASSPHHVGIYVGNGQYIHAPQTGDVVKVSSLSSRSDLAAVRRIL
;
A
#
# COMPACT_ATOMS: atom_id res chain seq x y z
N MET A 1 40.37 51.84 -9.20
CA MET A 1 39.80 50.50 -9.47
C MET A 1 38.67 50.66 -10.47
N ASN A 2 38.78 49.91 -11.57
CA ASN A 2 38.30 50.27 -12.90
C ASN A 2 36.85 49.88 -13.19
N LYS A 3 36.19 50.74 -13.99
CA LYS A 3 35.00 50.46 -14.78
C LYS A 3 35.39 50.18 -16.23
N LYS A 4 34.68 49.24 -16.86
CA LYS A 4 34.27 49.17 -18.28
C LYS A 4 35.31 49.07 -19.41
N ILE A 5 35.05 48.06 -20.26
CA ILE A 5 35.15 48.01 -21.74
C ILE A 5 36.56 48.09 -22.34
N ILE A 6 36.90 47.14 -23.23
CA ILE A 6 37.49 47.37 -24.56
C ILE A 6 37.35 46.09 -25.42
N ALA A 7 36.85 46.30 -26.63
CA ALA A 7 36.85 45.40 -27.77
C ALA A 7 37.88 45.89 -28.81
N ALA A 8 38.09 45.10 -29.88
CA ALA A 8 38.81 45.39 -31.14
C ALA A 8 40.30 44.95 -31.17
N ILE A 9 40.78 44.01 -32.01
CA ILE A 9 40.70 43.71 -33.47
C ILE A 9 42.00 44.15 -34.20
N LEU A 10 42.36 43.37 -35.23
CA LEU A 10 43.27 43.58 -36.39
C LEU A 10 44.61 42.84 -36.30
N ALA A 11 45.18 42.27 -37.37
CA ALA A 11 44.74 41.86 -38.71
C ALA A 11 45.99 41.30 -39.42
N GLY A 12 45.82 40.36 -40.37
CA GLY A 12 46.79 40.20 -41.46
C GLY A 12 47.14 38.76 -41.83
N ALA A 13 46.38 38.16 -42.75
CA ALA A 13 46.92 37.62 -44.01
C ALA A 13 45.76 37.23 -44.94
N MET A 14 45.72 37.87 -46.10
CA MET A 14 44.77 37.63 -47.19
C MET A 14 45.14 36.38 -48.00
N ALA A 15 44.09 35.81 -48.61
CA ALA A 15 44.05 35.11 -49.88
C ALA A 15 44.78 33.75 -50.00
N PHE A 16 44.01 32.67 -49.84
CA PHE A 16 43.87 31.65 -50.88
C PHE A 16 42.43 31.11 -50.88
N ASN A 17 41.76 31.29 -52.02
CA ASN A 17 40.49 30.69 -52.39
C ASN A 17 40.75 29.24 -52.80
N THR A 18 40.22 28.25 -52.07
CA THR A 18 39.73 26.98 -52.63
C THR A 18 38.62 26.43 -51.73
N SER A 19 37.51 26.10 -52.38
CA SER A 19 36.22 25.71 -51.83
C SER A 19 36.21 24.40 -51.02
N ILE A 20 35.10 24.22 -50.28
CA ILE A 20 34.49 23.00 -49.68
C ILE A 20 35.18 22.46 -48.40
N ILE A 21 34.54 22.12 -47.27
CA ILE A 21 33.14 21.88 -46.87
C ILE A 21 32.88 22.60 -45.53
N ALA A 22 31.73 23.26 -45.40
CA ALA A 22 31.23 23.76 -44.13
C ALA A 22 30.97 22.59 -43.18
N PHE A 23 31.73 22.50 -42.10
CA PHE A 23 31.43 21.60 -40.98
C PHE A 23 30.04 21.95 -40.45
N ALA A 24 29.15 20.95 -40.41
CA ALA A 24 27.82 21.10 -39.85
C ALA A 24 27.90 21.70 -38.44
N SER A 25 27.10 22.74 -38.23
CA SER A 25 27.01 23.54 -37.01
C SER A 25 26.73 22.67 -35.77
N PRO A 26 27.11 23.14 -34.56
CA PRO A 26 26.46 22.67 -33.34
C PRO A 26 24.93 22.79 -33.50
N VAL A 27 24.16 21.89 -32.88
CA VAL A 27 22.67 21.88 -32.83
C VAL A 27 22.10 23.26 -33.12
N THR A 28 21.32 23.41 -34.20
CA THR A 28 20.92 24.75 -34.65
C THR A 28 20.14 25.47 -33.55
N SER A 29 20.19 26.81 -33.54
CA SER A 29 19.50 27.61 -32.52
C SER A 29 18.01 27.26 -32.43
N GLU A 30 17.36 26.98 -33.57
CA GLU A 30 15.98 26.50 -33.65
C GLU A 30 15.78 25.12 -33.03
N GLN A 31 16.71 24.18 -33.24
CA GLN A 31 16.64 22.86 -32.61
C GLN A 31 16.76 23.00 -31.09
N LYS A 32 17.68 23.86 -30.62
CA LYS A 32 17.88 24.12 -29.19
C LYS A 32 16.65 24.75 -28.52
N GLU A 33 16.02 25.72 -29.17
CA GLU A 33 14.79 26.36 -28.68
C GLU A 33 13.61 25.38 -28.62
N GLN A 34 13.44 24.52 -29.63
CA GLN A 34 12.42 23.46 -29.62
C GLN A 34 12.65 22.42 -28.52
N ILE A 35 13.90 22.10 -28.20
CA ILE A 35 14.26 21.19 -27.11
C ILE A 35 13.94 21.83 -25.76
N GLU A 36 14.36 23.07 -25.53
CA GLU A 36 14.08 23.77 -24.27
C GLU A 36 12.57 23.90 -24.03
N GLN A 37 11.79 24.23 -25.07
CA GLN A 37 10.33 24.30 -25.00
C GLN A 37 9.71 22.95 -24.65
N LYS A 38 10.18 21.85 -25.28
CA LYS A 38 9.66 20.50 -25.01
C LYS A 38 10.15 19.91 -23.69
N GLN A 39 11.33 20.29 -23.21
CA GLN A 39 11.80 19.97 -21.86
C GLN A 39 10.92 20.67 -20.81
N SER A 40 10.47 21.90 -21.08
CA SER A 40 9.47 22.58 -20.24
C SER A 40 8.14 21.83 -20.25
N GLU A 41 7.63 21.43 -21.42
CA GLU A 41 6.39 20.64 -21.53
C GLU A 41 6.50 19.29 -20.82
N TYR A 42 7.65 18.62 -20.91
CA TYR A 42 7.92 17.38 -20.17
C TYR A 42 7.87 17.61 -18.66
N LYS A 43 8.53 18.67 -18.17
CA LYS A 43 8.52 19.02 -16.75
C LYS A 43 7.11 19.32 -16.25
N ASP A 44 6.33 20.12 -16.99
CA ASP A 44 4.94 20.41 -16.64
C ASP A 44 4.09 19.13 -16.55
N ALA A 45 4.41 18.16 -17.39
CA ALA A 45 3.68 16.91 -17.46
C ALA A 45 4.15 15.89 -16.39
N GLU A 46 5.42 15.93 -15.99
CA GLU A 46 5.95 15.25 -14.80
C GLU A 46 5.32 15.83 -13.52
N ASP A 47 5.19 17.16 -13.43
CA ASP A 47 4.50 17.82 -12.32
C ASP A 47 3.02 17.41 -12.25
N LYS A 48 2.33 17.31 -13.39
CA LYS A 48 0.95 16.76 -13.45
C LYS A 48 0.89 15.30 -12.98
N LEU A 49 1.83 14.46 -13.39
CA LEU A 49 1.90 13.07 -12.97
C LEU A 49 2.14 12.98 -11.45
N ASN A 50 3.01 13.81 -10.90
CA ASN A 50 3.26 13.89 -9.47
C ASN A 50 2.01 14.29 -8.69
N VAL A 51 1.25 15.27 -9.17
CA VAL A 51 -0.03 15.67 -8.56
C VAL A 51 -1.08 14.55 -8.64
N LEU A 52 -1.17 13.84 -9.76
CA LEU A 52 -2.07 12.68 -9.89
C LEU A 52 -1.68 11.55 -8.93
N ASN A 53 -0.38 11.28 -8.80
CA ASN A 53 0.14 10.28 -7.87
C ASN A 53 -0.14 10.65 -6.40
N GLN A 54 0.00 11.94 -6.05
CA GLN A 54 -0.38 12.41 -4.71
C GLN A 54 -1.86 12.18 -4.42
N LYS A 55 -2.75 12.53 -5.35
CA LYS A 55 -4.20 12.27 -5.22
C LYS A 55 -4.53 10.77 -5.10
N LEU A 56 -3.83 9.93 -5.86
CA LEU A 56 -3.98 8.48 -5.78
C LEU A 56 -3.57 7.92 -4.41
N GLN A 57 -2.50 8.44 -3.83
CA GLN A 57 -2.06 8.10 -2.47
C GLN A 57 -3.03 8.59 -1.39
N GLU A 58 -3.56 9.80 -1.52
CA GLU A 58 -4.58 10.34 -0.61
C GLU A 58 -5.86 9.48 -0.62
N LEU A 59 -6.39 9.17 -1.81
CA LEU A 59 -7.55 8.28 -1.96
C LEU A 59 -7.28 6.89 -1.38
N GLN A 60 -6.07 6.38 -1.55
CA GLN A 60 -5.67 5.08 -0.98
C GLN A 60 -5.63 5.12 0.55
N GLY A 61 -5.13 6.20 1.15
CA GLY A 61 -5.18 6.39 2.60
C GLY A 61 -6.60 6.46 3.14
N GLN A 62 -7.49 7.15 2.44
CA GLN A 62 -8.91 7.22 2.78
C GLN A 62 -9.59 5.84 2.69
N ALA A 63 -9.32 5.10 1.61
CA ALA A 63 -9.86 3.75 1.41
C ALA A 63 -9.38 2.78 2.51
N GLN A 64 -8.10 2.84 2.87
CA GLN A 64 -7.53 2.01 3.94
C GLN A 64 -8.14 2.32 5.31
N LYS A 65 -8.45 3.60 5.58
CA LYS A 65 -9.15 3.99 6.81
C LYS A 65 -10.57 3.42 6.83
N LEU A 66 -11.31 3.54 5.73
CA LEU A 66 -12.65 2.97 5.59
C LEU A 66 -12.64 1.45 5.78
N ASP A 67 -11.66 0.74 5.21
CA ASP A 67 -11.51 -0.71 5.40
C ASP A 67 -11.25 -1.07 6.87
N ALA A 68 -10.43 -0.30 7.58
CA ALA A 68 -10.16 -0.51 9.01
C ALA A 68 -11.43 -0.30 9.86
N ASP A 69 -12.16 0.77 9.58
CA ASP A 69 -13.44 1.07 10.24
C ASP A 69 -14.49 -0.03 9.98
N ILE A 70 -14.61 -0.51 8.74
CA ILE A 70 -15.52 -1.61 8.37
C ILE A 70 -15.14 -2.89 9.12
N ALA A 71 -13.85 -3.21 9.21
CA ALA A 71 -13.38 -4.39 9.95
C ALA A 71 -13.67 -4.28 11.45
N SER A 72 -13.50 -3.09 12.04
CA SER A 72 -13.84 -2.81 13.44
C SER A 72 -15.34 -2.99 13.68
N ASN A 73 -16.18 -2.35 12.87
CA ASN A 73 -17.64 -2.45 12.99
C ASN A 73 -18.13 -3.90 12.85
N ASN A 74 -17.59 -4.67 11.91
CA ASN A 74 -17.94 -6.09 11.76
C ASN A 74 -17.57 -6.93 13.00
N THR A 75 -16.46 -6.61 13.66
CA THR A 75 -16.06 -7.28 14.90
C THR A 75 -17.01 -6.94 16.04
N GLU A 76 -17.39 -5.66 16.17
CA GLU A 76 -18.38 -5.21 17.16
C GLU A 76 -19.76 -5.84 16.94
N ILE A 77 -20.24 -5.86 15.68
CA ILE A 77 -21.48 -6.53 15.29
C ILE A 77 -21.47 -7.99 15.76
N LYS A 78 -20.39 -8.73 15.46
CA LYS A 78 -20.27 -10.13 15.86
C LYS A 78 -20.29 -10.32 17.38
N SER A 79 -19.60 -9.45 18.11
CA SER A 79 -19.62 -9.49 19.58
C SER A 79 -21.04 -9.24 20.13
N LYS A 80 -21.77 -8.30 19.55
CA LYS A 80 -23.14 -7.98 19.96
C LYS A 80 -24.14 -9.07 19.61
N GLU A 81 -24.01 -9.68 18.43
CA GLU A 81 -24.82 -10.84 18.02
C GLU A 81 -24.63 -12.03 18.98
N ASN A 82 -23.41 -12.26 19.47
CA ASN A 82 -23.16 -13.26 20.50
C ASN A 82 -23.83 -12.91 21.84
N ASN A 83 -23.81 -11.64 22.25
CA ASN A 83 -24.48 -11.19 23.47
C ASN A 83 -26.01 -11.34 23.35
N ILE A 84 -26.58 -10.98 22.20
CA ILE A 84 -28.01 -11.18 21.92
C ILE A 84 -28.36 -12.66 22.05
N LYS A 85 -27.56 -13.55 21.45
CA LYS A 85 -27.78 -14.99 21.57
C LYS A 85 -27.75 -15.47 23.03
N SER A 86 -26.78 -15.01 23.83
CA SER A 86 -26.73 -15.34 25.27
C SER A 86 -27.98 -14.86 26.01
N LEU A 87 -28.47 -13.66 25.70
CA LEU A 87 -29.71 -13.12 26.28
C LEU A 87 -30.93 -13.94 25.85
N GLU A 88 -31.02 -14.37 24.58
CA GLU A 88 -32.08 -15.23 24.07
C GLU A 88 -32.12 -16.58 24.82
N ASP A 89 -30.95 -17.20 25.04
CA ASP A 89 -30.82 -18.47 25.77
C ASP A 89 -31.25 -18.32 27.25
N GLU A 90 -30.82 -17.24 27.91
CA GLU A 90 -31.21 -16.92 29.28
C GLU A 90 -32.72 -16.63 29.39
N MET A 91 -33.28 -15.86 28.45
CA MET A 91 -34.70 -15.55 28.41
C MET A 91 -35.55 -16.80 28.18
N THR A 92 -35.10 -17.72 27.32
CA THR A 92 -35.77 -19.01 27.09
C THR A 92 -35.81 -19.84 28.37
N THR A 93 -34.70 -19.88 29.11
CA THR A 93 -34.62 -20.59 30.39
C THR A 93 -35.55 -19.96 31.44
N LEU A 94 -35.56 -18.64 31.54
CA LEU A 94 -36.44 -17.90 32.44
C LEU A 94 -37.93 -18.07 32.08
N GLN A 95 -38.27 -18.07 30.79
CA GLN A 95 -39.64 -18.30 30.34
C GLN A 95 -40.14 -19.69 30.75
N LYS A 96 -39.30 -20.71 30.60
CA LYS A 96 -39.64 -22.08 31.01
C LYS A 96 -39.87 -22.18 32.52
N ASP A 97 -38.96 -21.64 33.32
CA ASP A 97 -39.08 -21.66 34.78
C ASP A 97 -40.28 -20.84 35.27
N LEU A 98 -40.56 -19.70 34.62
CA LEU A 98 -41.77 -18.92 34.88
C LEU A 98 -43.04 -19.72 34.58
N GLU A 99 -43.09 -20.42 33.44
CA GLU A 99 -44.22 -21.27 33.06
C GLU A 99 -44.43 -22.41 34.06
N GLU A 100 -43.36 -23.08 34.51
CA GLU A 100 -43.42 -24.13 35.53
C GLU A 100 -44.00 -23.60 36.85
N LYS A 101 -43.56 -22.41 37.29
CA LYS A 101 -44.04 -21.77 38.52
C LYS A 101 -45.49 -21.28 38.41
N GLU A 102 -45.86 -20.67 37.30
CA GLU A 102 -47.24 -20.25 37.03
C GLU A 102 -48.20 -21.44 36.98
N ASN A 103 -47.79 -22.55 36.36
CA ASN A 103 -48.56 -23.78 36.33
C ASN A 103 -48.75 -24.38 37.73
N LEU A 104 -47.68 -24.45 38.53
CA LEU A 104 -47.73 -24.94 39.91
C LEU A 104 -48.68 -24.09 40.78
N TYR A 105 -48.56 -22.76 40.68
CA TYR A 105 -49.47 -21.84 41.36
C TYR A 105 -50.92 -22.04 40.88
N GLY A 106 -51.12 -22.18 39.57
CA GLY A 106 -52.43 -22.40 38.97
C GLY A 106 -53.07 -23.75 39.37
N GLU A 107 -52.29 -24.81 39.54
CA GLU A 107 -52.76 -26.09 40.08
C GLU A 107 -53.24 -25.94 41.53
N ARG A 108 -52.46 -25.24 42.37
CA ARG A 108 -52.85 -24.95 43.74
C ARG A 108 -54.14 -24.13 43.81
N MET A 109 -54.26 -23.05 43.02
CA MET A 109 -55.47 -22.23 42.97
C MET A 109 -56.70 -23.02 42.51
N ARG A 110 -56.53 -23.91 41.51
CA ARG A 110 -57.60 -24.82 41.06
C ARG A 110 -58.01 -25.81 42.14
N ALA A 111 -57.07 -26.34 42.92
CA ALA A 111 -57.36 -27.26 44.02
C ALA A 111 -58.18 -26.56 45.12
N ILE A 112 -57.78 -25.33 45.51
CA ILE A 112 -58.54 -24.51 46.46
C ILE A 112 -59.98 -24.29 45.95
N TYR A 113 -60.13 -23.88 44.69
CA TYR A 113 -61.44 -23.66 44.09
C TYR A 113 -62.31 -24.92 44.07
N LYS A 114 -61.77 -26.07 43.63
CA LYS A 114 -62.50 -27.35 43.56
C LYS A 114 -62.92 -27.89 44.92
N SER A 115 -62.17 -27.57 45.97
CA SER A 115 -62.49 -27.98 47.33
C SER A 115 -63.68 -27.22 47.95
N GLY A 116 -64.32 -26.30 47.21
CA GLY A 116 -65.43 -25.50 47.70
C GLY A 116 -65.01 -24.21 48.39
N ASN A 117 -63.71 -23.87 48.33
CA ASN A 117 -63.09 -22.67 48.88
C ASN A 117 -63.24 -22.52 50.40
N PRO A 118 -62.72 -23.47 51.23
CA PRO A 118 -62.40 -23.11 52.59
C PRO A 118 -61.24 -22.13 52.51
N GLY A 119 -61.55 -20.83 52.45
CA GLY A 119 -60.53 -19.79 52.54
C GLY A 119 -59.70 -20.03 53.78
N TYR A 120 -58.50 -19.44 53.87
CA TYR A 120 -57.65 -19.56 55.06
C TYR A 120 -58.40 -19.32 56.38
N VAL A 121 -59.40 -18.44 56.34
CA VAL A 121 -60.33 -18.15 57.44
C VAL A 121 -61.22 -19.36 57.78
N GLU A 122 -61.77 -20.08 56.80
CA GLU A 122 -62.66 -21.23 57.01
C GLU A 122 -61.91 -22.46 57.56
N ILE A 123 -60.66 -22.68 57.16
CA ILE A 123 -59.79 -23.70 57.76
C ILE A 123 -59.58 -23.41 59.25
N ILE A 124 -59.38 -22.15 59.62
CA ILE A 124 -59.24 -21.75 61.02
C ILE A 124 -60.58 -21.89 61.77
N LEU A 125 -61.70 -21.46 61.16
CA LEU A 125 -63.03 -21.48 61.77
C LEU A 125 -63.65 -22.89 61.90
N SER A 126 -63.20 -23.86 61.12
CA SER A 126 -63.67 -25.26 61.20
C SER A 126 -63.02 -26.07 62.34
N SER A 127 -62.10 -25.46 63.10
CA SER A 127 -61.40 -26.12 64.21
C SER A 127 -62.34 -26.54 65.34
N THR A 128 -62.21 -27.78 65.81
CA THR A 128 -63.14 -28.39 66.78
C THR A 128 -62.80 -28.07 68.24
N ASN A 129 -61.54 -27.70 68.54
CA ASN A 129 -61.06 -27.36 69.88
C ASN A 129 -59.83 -26.44 69.81
N PHE A 130 -59.35 -25.95 70.96
CA PHE A 130 -58.23 -24.99 71.02
C PHE A 130 -56.90 -25.55 70.49
N SER A 131 -56.61 -26.84 70.70
CA SER A 131 -55.39 -27.46 70.17
C SER A 131 -55.42 -27.54 68.64
N ASP A 132 -56.57 -27.95 68.09
CA ASP A 132 -56.84 -28.01 66.65
C ASP A 132 -56.74 -26.61 66.01
N LEU A 133 -57.32 -25.59 66.66
CA LEU A 133 -57.20 -24.19 66.26
C LEU A 133 -55.74 -23.73 66.19
N ALA A 134 -54.92 -24.02 67.20
CA ALA A 134 -53.51 -23.64 67.22
C ALA A 134 -52.72 -24.31 66.09
N THR A 135 -52.98 -25.59 65.82
CA THR A 135 -52.35 -26.33 64.70
C THR A 135 -52.79 -25.77 63.34
N ASN A 136 -54.08 -25.51 63.15
CA ASN A 136 -54.62 -24.96 61.89
C ASN A 136 -54.10 -23.55 61.63
N VAL A 137 -53.99 -22.69 62.65
CA VAL A 137 -53.39 -21.34 62.52
C VAL A 137 -51.92 -21.43 62.07
N GLN A 138 -51.12 -22.32 62.67
CA GLN A 138 -49.72 -22.51 62.26
C GLN A 138 -49.60 -23.06 60.84
N ALA A 139 -50.43 -24.06 60.48
CA ALA A 139 -50.45 -24.66 59.15
C ALA A 139 -50.84 -23.63 58.07
N VAL A 140 -51.90 -22.86 58.32
CA VAL A 140 -52.35 -21.78 57.44
C VAL A 140 -51.28 -20.70 57.30
N GLY A 141 -50.64 -20.28 58.40
CA GLY A 141 -49.54 -19.30 58.36
C GLY A 141 -48.37 -19.77 57.48
N LYS A 142 -47.98 -21.05 57.60
CA LYS A 142 -46.94 -21.64 56.74
C LYS A 142 -47.37 -21.70 55.27
N LEU A 143 -48.61 -22.10 55.00
CA LEU A 143 -49.17 -22.16 53.64
C LEU A 143 -49.25 -20.78 52.97
N MET A 144 -49.67 -19.75 53.71
CA MET A 144 -49.69 -18.35 53.25
C MET A 144 -48.28 -17.83 52.97
N GLY A 145 -47.30 -18.19 53.80
CA GLY A 145 -45.90 -17.86 53.57
C GLY A 145 -45.39 -18.43 52.25
N MET A 146 -45.66 -19.72 51.99
CA MET A 146 -45.28 -20.37 50.73
C MET A 146 -45.96 -19.75 49.50
N ASP A 147 -47.24 -19.38 49.60
CA ASP A 147 -47.95 -18.73 48.48
C ASP A 147 -47.44 -17.33 48.19
N LYS A 148 -47.14 -16.58 49.26
CA LYS A 148 -46.50 -15.27 49.12
C LYS A 148 -45.13 -15.42 48.46
N GLU A 149 -44.31 -16.35 48.91
CA GLU A 149 -42.99 -16.63 48.33
C GLU A 149 -43.08 -17.00 46.85
N MET A 150 -44.00 -17.91 46.48
CA MET A 150 -44.22 -18.29 45.08
C MET A 150 -44.66 -17.11 44.20
N MET A 151 -45.57 -16.26 44.71
CA MET A 151 -46.02 -15.07 43.99
C MET A 151 -44.91 -14.02 43.86
N ASP A 152 -44.10 -13.82 44.91
CA ASP A 152 -42.96 -12.91 44.89
C ASP A 152 -41.89 -13.41 43.89
N GLU A 153 -41.63 -14.73 43.83
CA GLU A 153 -40.75 -15.35 42.83
C GLU A 153 -41.26 -15.16 41.39
N ILE A 154 -42.55 -15.43 41.13
CA ILE A 154 -43.17 -15.23 39.80
C ILE A 154 -43.04 -13.76 39.37
N LYS A 155 -43.32 -12.83 40.29
CA LYS A 155 -43.21 -11.40 40.02
C LYS A 155 -41.77 -11.00 39.70
N ALA A 156 -40.80 -11.43 40.51
CA ALA A 156 -39.39 -11.15 40.30
C ALA A 156 -38.90 -11.69 38.94
N LYS A 157 -39.28 -12.92 38.57
CA LYS A 157 -38.92 -13.52 37.26
C LYS A 157 -39.55 -12.79 36.08
N LYS A 158 -40.79 -12.30 36.21
CA LYS A 158 -41.42 -11.45 35.18
C LYS A 158 -40.68 -10.13 35.01
N GLU A 159 -40.29 -9.49 36.11
CA GLU A 159 -39.50 -8.26 36.09
C GLU A 159 -38.12 -8.49 35.46
N GLU A 160 -37.44 -9.58 35.81
CA GLU A 160 -36.16 -9.96 35.21
C GLU A 160 -36.28 -10.24 33.70
N LEU A 161 -37.29 -11.01 33.28
CA LEU A 161 -37.55 -11.30 31.87
C LEU A 161 -37.79 -10.02 31.07
N ASN A 162 -38.59 -9.08 31.61
CA ASN A 162 -38.83 -7.79 30.98
C ASN A 162 -37.55 -6.95 30.88
N SER A 163 -36.71 -6.95 31.92
CA SER A 163 -35.42 -6.27 31.92
C SER A 163 -34.49 -6.83 30.83
N LYS A 164 -34.36 -8.16 30.72
CA LYS A 164 -33.56 -8.81 29.67
C LYS A 164 -34.10 -8.53 28.28
N LYS A 165 -35.42 -8.51 28.09
CA LYS A 165 -36.05 -8.15 26.81
C LYS A 165 -35.71 -6.72 26.38
N THR A 166 -35.74 -5.77 27.32
CA THR A 166 -35.33 -4.39 27.05
C THR A 166 -33.84 -4.30 26.69
N ALA A 167 -32.97 -5.01 27.41
CA ALA A 167 -31.53 -5.03 27.12
C ALA A 167 -31.24 -5.65 25.73
N MET A 168 -31.90 -6.75 25.39
CA MET A 168 -31.78 -7.40 24.08
C MET A 168 -32.22 -6.47 22.94
N ASN A 169 -33.37 -5.79 23.09
CA ASN A 169 -33.84 -4.82 22.10
C ASN A 169 -32.83 -3.67 21.91
N ALA A 170 -32.24 -3.17 23.00
CA ALA A 170 -31.22 -2.13 22.92
C ALA A 170 -29.94 -2.59 22.19
N GLU A 171 -29.50 -3.85 22.39
CA GLU A 171 -28.38 -4.40 21.61
C GLU A 171 -28.77 -4.62 20.13
N LEU A 172 -29.99 -5.03 19.84
CA LEU A 172 -30.49 -5.18 18.48
C LEU A 172 -30.48 -3.84 17.72
N GLU A 173 -30.93 -2.76 18.35
CA GLU A 173 -30.87 -1.40 17.79
C GLU A 173 -29.42 -0.98 17.48
N LYS A 174 -28.47 -1.26 18.39
CA LYS A 174 -27.04 -0.97 18.15
C LYS A 174 -26.48 -1.77 16.98
N VAL A 175 -26.85 -3.06 16.85
CA VAL A 175 -26.44 -3.89 15.71
C VAL A 175 -26.99 -3.33 14.39
N GLN A 176 -28.26 -2.92 14.37
CA GLN A 176 -28.86 -2.30 13.18
C GLN A 176 -28.17 -1.00 12.80
N ALA A 177 -27.87 -0.13 13.77
CA ALA A 177 -27.13 1.11 13.55
C ALA A 177 -25.72 0.84 12.98
N LEU A 178 -24.95 -0.09 13.58
CA LEU A 178 -23.62 -0.47 13.09
C LEU A 178 -23.67 -1.06 11.68
N LYS A 179 -24.69 -1.87 11.36
CA LYS A 179 -24.87 -2.43 10.00
C LYS A 179 -25.16 -1.32 8.99
N ALA A 180 -26.00 -0.35 9.33
CA ALA A 180 -26.28 0.80 8.46
C ALA A 180 -25.04 1.67 8.23
N GLU A 181 -24.29 1.98 9.28
CA GLU A 181 -23.01 2.72 9.18
C GLU A 181 -22.00 1.97 8.31
N THR A 182 -21.86 0.66 8.52
CA THR A 182 -20.94 -0.19 7.75
C THR A 182 -21.32 -0.20 6.27
N GLN A 183 -22.61 -0.25 5.94
CA GLN A 183 -23.07 -0.19 4.55
C GLN A 183 -22.73 1.17 3.92
N THR A 184 -22.93 2.28 4.63
CA THR A 184 -22.55 3.61 4.13
C THR A 184 -21.04 3.71 3.86
N LYS A 185 -20.20 3.20 4.78
CA LYS A 185 -18.74 3.16 4.58
C LYS A 185 -18.33 2.30 3.39
N LEU A 186 -19.03 1.18 3.16
CA LEU A 186 -18.79 0.30 2.02
C LEU A 186 -19.13 0.99 0.68
N ASP A 187 -20.24 1.73 0.64
CA ASP A 187 -20.64 2.50 -0.55
C ASP A 187 -19.63 3.62 -0.85
N GLU A 188 -19.15 4.31 0.19
CA GLU A 188 -18.10 5.33 0.07
C GLU A 188 -16.78 4.74 -0.45
N LEU A 189 -16.36 3.58 0.08
CA LEU A 189 -15.18 2.86 -0.38
C LEU A 189 -15.27 2.48 -1.87
N ASN A 190 -16.44 2.00 -2.31
CA ASN A 190 -16.67 1.64 -3.72
C ASN A 190 -16.62 2.88 -4.63
N SER A 191 -17.15 4.02 -4.17
CA SER A 191 -17.02 5.31 -4.86
C SER A 191 -15.56 5.74 -5.00
N GLN A 192 -14.77 5.63 -3.93
CA GLN A 192 -13.34 5.97 -3.94
C GLN A 192 -12.54 5.06 -4.89
N LYS A 193 -12.83 3.75 -4.92
CA LYS A 193 -12.21 2.82 -5.88
C LYS A 193 -12.50 3.20 -7.33
N SER A 194 -13.71 3.69 -7.62
CA SER A 194 -14.09 4.15 -8.96
C SER A 194 -13.30 5.40 -9.36
N LYS A 195 -13.20 6.39 -8.46
CA LYS A 195 -12.37 7.59 -8.66
C LYS A 195 -10.88 7.25 -8.84
N GLN A 196 -10.38 6.29 -8.05
CA GLN A 196 -9.00 5.81 -8.18
C GLN A 196 -8.76 5.27 -9.58
N LYS A 197 -9.66 4.43 -10.10
CA LYS A 197 -9.53 3.90 -11.46
C LYS A 197 -9.45 5.01 -12.51
N GLU A 198 -10.31 6.03 -12.41
CA GLU A 198 -10.32 7.16 -13.34
C GLU A 198 -9.00 7.96 -13.31
N LEU A 199 -8.46 8.24 -12.12
CA LEU A 199 -7.17 8.92 -11.97
C LEU A 199 -6.00 8.08 -12.51
N VAL A 200 -6.06 6.75 -12.38
CA VAL A 200 -5.06 5.86 -12.97
C VAL A 200 -5.12 5.89 -14.49
N ASP A 201 -6.32 5.85 -15.06
CA ASP A 201 -6.49 5.94 -16.51
C ASP A 201 -5.94 7.30 -17.01
N GLN A 202 -6.19 8.40 -16.29
CA GLN A 202 -5.61 9.72 -16.59
C GLN A 202 -4.08 9.72 -16.48
N ALA A 203 -3.51 9.15 -15.41
CA ALA A 203 -2.06 9.08 -15.22
C ALA A 203 -1.37 8.23 -16.31
N ALA A 204 -2.00 7.13 -16.73
CA ALA A 204 -1.52 6.28 -17.81
C ALA A 204 -1.53 7.03 -19.16
N GLU A 205 -2.60 7.76 -19.45
CA GLU A 205 -2.72 8.56 -20.67
C GLU A 205 -1.70 9.69 -20.72
N VAL A 206 -1.55 10.42 -19.61
CA VAL A 206 -0.51 11.46 -19.44
C VAL A 206 0.87 10.85 -19.65
N SER A 207 1.21 9.73 -18.98
CA SER A 207 2.51 9.08 -19.14
C SER A 207 2.76 8.58 -20.58
N LYS A 208 1.75 8.09 -21.29
CA LYS A 208 1.86 7.57 -22.65
C LYS A 208 2.15 8.71 -23.64
N ASN A 209 1.38 9.79 -23.58
CA ASN A 209 1.50 10.91 -24.49
C ASN A 209 2.85 11.64 -24.32
N ILE A 210 3.32 11.80 -23.08
CA ILE A 210 4.62 12.43 -22.80
C ILE A 210 5.79 11.58 -23.31
N LYS A 211 5.82 10.28 -23.00
CA LYS A 211 6.95 9.40 -23.38
C LYS A 211 7.09 9.28 -24.89
N VAL A 212 5.99 9.19 -25.62
CA VAL A 212 6.01 9.05 -27.09
C VAL A 212 6.40 10.37 -27.76
N ASP A 213 5.82 11.51 -27.36
CA ASP A 213 6.13 12.80 -27.99
C ASP A 213 7.58 13.23 -27.71
N LEU A 214 8.04 13.10 -26.46
CA LEU A 214 9.42 13.46 -26.12
C LEU A 214 10.43 12.54 -26.81
N ALA A 215 10.24 11.22 -26.82
CA ALA A 215 11.16 10.32 -27.51
C ALA A 215 11.25 10.61 -29.02
N SER A 216 10.13 10.99 -29.65
CA SER A 216 10.09 11.35 -31.07
C SER A 216 10.92 12.60 -31.38
N LYS A 217 10.87 13.60 -30.48
CA LYS A 217 11.63 14.85 -30.62
C LYS A 217 13.09 14.69 -30.22
N GLU A 218 13.39 13.92 -29.17
CA GLU A 218 14.78 13.62 -28.84
C GLU A 218 15.48 12.88 -29.98
N ARG A 219 14.75 12.03 -30.72
CA ARG A 219 15.28 11.31 -31.89
C ARG A 219 15.70 12.22 -33.04
N THR A 220 15.14 13.43 -33.17
CA THR A 220 15.58 14.36 -34.22
C THR A 220 16.99 14.88 -33.98
N MET A 221 17.42 14.98 -32.71
CA MET A 221 18.79 15.40 -32.36
C MET A 221 19.84 14.38 -32.79
N ILE A 222 19.51 13.09 -32.69
CA ILE A 222 20.44 12.01 -33.01
C ILE A 222 20.38 11.60 -34.48
N GLN A 223 19.42 12.13 -35.26
CA GLN A 223 19.21 11.73 -36.65
C GLN A 223 20.49 11.92 -37.49
N TYR A 224 21.11 13.09 -37.42
CA TYR A 224 22.33 13.38 -38.18
C TYR A 224 23.54 12.55 -37.69
N PRO A 225 23.90 12.52 -36.39
CA PRO A 225 24.98 11.66 -35.92
C PRO A 225 24.77 10.18 -36.25
N LYS A 226 23.51 9.71 -36.16
CA LYS A 226 23.13 8.34 -36.53
C LYS A 226 23.38 8.06 -38.01
N GLU A 227 22.96 8.95 -38.92
CA GLU A 227 23.22 8.80 -40.36
C GLU A 227 24.73 8.73 -40.67
N VAL A 228 25.55 9.53 -39.99
CA VAL A 228 27.02 9.49 -40.13
C VAL A 228 27.59 8.16 -39.65
N ILE A 229 27.10 7.62 -38.52
CA ILE A 229 27.57 6.35 -37.95
C ILE A 229 27.13 5.15 -38.80
N GLU A 230 25.92 5.20 -39.35
CA GLU A 230 25.36 4.12 -40.17
C GLU A 230 25.92 4.12 -41.61
N ASN A 231 26.50 5.22 -42.06
CA ASN A 231 27.17 5.32 -43.37
C ASN A 231 28.57 4.70 -43.35
N SER A 232 28.76 3.59 -44.06
CA SER A 232 30.03 2.87 -44.17
C SER A 232 31.17 3.69 -44.78
N ASN A 233 30.86 4.73 -45.56
CA ASN A 233 31.83 5.61 -46.22
C ASN A 233 32.31 6.77 -45.34
N SER A 234 31.74 6.98 -44.15
CA SER A 234 32.13 8.07 -43.24
C SER A 234 33.61 7.98 -42.86
N SER A 235 34.27 9.13 -42.79
CA SER A 235 35.68 9.21 -42.38
C SER A 235 35.83 9.06 -40.86
N ILE A 236 37.05 8.80 -40.38
CA ILE A 236 37.35 8.78 -38.93
C ILE A 236 37.03 10.14 -38.29
N ALA A 237 37.26 11.25 -39.00
CA ALA A 237 36.93 12.58 -38.53
C ALA A 237 35.41 12.77 -38.38
N ASP A 238 34.62 12.31 -39.36
CA ASP A 238 33.15 12.40 -39.31
C ASP A 238 32.58 11.55 -38.17
N LEU A 239 33.08 10.33 -38.00
CA LEU A 239 32.67 9.43 -36.90
C LEU A 239 33.05 10.00 -35.52
N THR A 240 34.20 10.66 -35.42
CA THR A 240 34.65 11.30 -34.17
C THR A 240 33.77 12.49 -33.83
N ALA A 241 33.46 13.34 -34.82
CA ALA A 241 32.54 14.46 -34.65
C ALA A 241 31.13 13.98 -34.25
N ALA A 242 30.59 12.95 -34.92
CA ALA A 242 29.29 12.38 -34.58
C ALA A 242 29.25 11.81 -33.14
N LYS A 243 30.32 11.13 -32.70
CA LYS A 243 30.45 10.61 -31.34
C LYS A 243 30.48 11.73 -30.30
N ASP A 244 31.21 12.81 -30.55
CA ASP A 244 31.29 13.94 -29.62
C ASP A 244 29.98 14.73 -29.56
N SER A 245 29.28 14.91 -30.70
CA SER A 245 27.91 15.44 -30.70
C SER A 245 26.94 14.58 -29.88
N LEU A 246 27.01 13.25 -30.01
CA LEU A 246 26.17 12.35 -29.20
C LEU A 246 26.48 12.45 -27.70
N ARG A 247 27.73 12.73 -27.30
CA ARG A 247 28.08 12.95 -25.89
C ARG A 247 27.43 14.21 -25.33
N GLU A 248 27.34 15.28 -26.13
CA GLU A 248 26.63 16.50 -25.75
C GLU A 248 25.11 16.29 -25.73
N ILE A 249 24.55 15.60 -26.72
CA ILE A 249 23.13 15.25 -26.79
C ILE A 249 22.73 14.37 -25.61
N ARG A 250 23.60 13.43 -25.19
CA ARG A 250 23.37 12.56 -24.03
C ARG A 250 23.04 13.35 -22.76
N GLN A 251 23.65 14.52 -22.56
CA GLN A 251 23.38 15.35 -21.39
C GLN A 251 22.00 16.03 -21.43
N GLN A 252 21.38 16.09 -22.61
CA GLN A 252 20.16 16.86 -22.87
C GLN A 252 18.91 15.96 -23.04
N VAL A 253 19.09 14.67 -23.35
CA VAL A 253 18.00 13.70 -23.49
C VAL A 253 17.64 13.05 -22.15
N LYS A 254 16.37 12.68 -21.98
CA LYS A 254 15.83 11.98 -20.80
C LYS A 254 15.24 10.62 -21.14
N VAL A 255 14.68 10.44 -22.33
CA VAL A 255 13.94 9.22 -22.69
C VAL A 255 14.78 8.29 -23.57
N ILE A 256 15.60 8.83 -24.46
CA ILE A 256 16.41 8.04 -25.41
C ILE A 256 17.87 7.84 -24.98
N GLU A 257 18.23 8.06 -23.72
CA GLU A 257 19.62 7.98 -23.26
C GLU A 257 20.31 6.66 -23.66
N SER A 258 19.62 5.53 -23.53
CA SER A 258 20.13 4.22 -23.94
C SER A 258 20.43 4.15 -25.44
N GLU A 259 19.55 4.70 -26.28
CA GLU A 259 19.70 4.75 -27.73
C GLU A 259 20.92 5.61 -28.13
N VAL A 260 21.17 6.70 -27.40
CA VAL A 260 22.38 7.55 -27.58
C VAL A 260 23.65 6.80 -27.19
N VAL A 261 23.63 6.06 -26.07
CA VAL A 261 24.78 5.26 -25.61
C VAL A 261 25.14 4.18 -26.62
N ASP A 262 24.15 3.49 -27.18
CA ASP A 262 24.36 2.47 -28.21
C ASP A 262 24.99 3.06 -29.48
N LEU A 263 24.58 4.26 -29.89
CA LEU A 263 25.18 4.95 -31.03
C LEU A 263 26.63 5.38 -30.75
N ILE A 264 26.93 5.86 -29.54
CA ILE A 264 28.30 6.20 -29.13
C ILE A 264 29.22 4.97 -29.21
N GLU A 265 28.74 3.81 -28.75
CA GLU A 265 29.54 2.58 -28.78
C GLU A 265 29.74 2.05 -30.21
N LYS A 266 28.71 2.15 -31.06
CA LYS A 266 28.83 1.88 -32.50
C LYS A 266 29.84 2.79 -33.18
N ALA A 267 29.81 4.09 -32.91
CA ALA A 267 30.76 5.06 -33.47
C ALA A 267 32.20 4.71 -33.08
N LYS A 268 32.43 4.37 -31.80
CA LYS A 268 33.73 3.94 -31.28
C LYS A 268 34.24 2.70 -32.00
N THR A 269 33.40 1.67 -32.13
CA THR A 269 33.74 0.44 -32.85
C THR A 269 34.11 0.71 -34.31
N SER A 270 33.36 1.58 -35.00
CA SER A 270 33.65 1.97 -36.38
C SER A 270 34.97 2.74 -36.52
N ILE A 271 35.30 3.63 -35.57
CA ILE A 271 36.58 4.33 -35.53
C ILE A 271 37.73 3.34 -35.35
N ASP A 272 37.66 2.49 -34.33
CA ASP A 272 38.71 1.51 -34.01
C ASP A 272 38.99 0.58 -35.22
N SER A 273 37.94 0.15 -35.93
CA SER A 273 38.09 -0.69 -37.13
C SER A 273 38.78 0.03 -38.30
N LYS A 274 38.47 1.32 -38.53
CA LYS A 274 39.09 2.13 -39.60
C LYS A 274 40.51 2.53 -39.25
N GLU A 275 40.81 2.79 -37.99
CA GLU A 275 42.19 3.02 -37.51
C GLU A 275 43.04 1.76 -37.64
N ALA A 276 42.51 0.60 -37.27
CA ALA A 276 43.18 -0.69 -37.49
C ALA A 276 43.43 -0.95 -38.98
N ALA A 277 42.46 -0.66 -39.86
CA ALA A 277 42.65 -0.79 -41.32
C ALA A 277 43.69 0.19 -41.88
N LYS A 278 43.77 1.42 -41.33
CA LYS A 278 44.78 2.42 -41.70
C LYS A 278 46.17 2.01 -41.20
N ALA A 279 46.29 1.49 -39.98
CA ALA A 279 47.53 0.91 -39.45
C ALA A 279 47.98 -0.32 -40.27
N SER A 280 47.05 -1.17 -40.69
CA SER A 280 47.30 -2.31 -41.59
C SER A 280 47.79 -1.90 -42.98
N SER A 281 47.52 -0.66 -43.41
CA SER A 281 48.00 -0.13 -44.69
C SER A 281 49.40 0.53 -44.61
N VAL A 282 49.89 0.80 -43.39
CA VAL A 282 51.21 1.40 -43.13
C VAL A 282 52.26 0.35 -42.73
N ASP A 283 51.84 -0.85 -42.33
CA ASP A 283 52.74 -1.93 -41.93
C ASP A 283 52.57 -3.19 -42.79
N ARG A 284 53.25 -3.20 -43.94
CA ARG A 284 53.65 -4.44 -44.61
C ARG A 284 54.98 -4.90 -44.00
N GLY A 285 54.94 -5.48 -42.80
CA GLY A 285 56.18 -5.78 -42.09
C GLY A 285 56.11 -6.62 -40.82
N GLY A 286 55.19 -7.57 -40.65
CA GLY A 286 55.34 -8.52 -39.54
C GLY A 286 54.15 -9.44 -39.23
N SER A 287 54.28 -10.70 -39.65
CA SER A 287 53.48 -11.84 -39.17
C SER A 287 53.93 -12.25 -37.75
N VAL A 288 53.01 -12.59 -36.83
CA VAL A 288 52.74 -13.97 -36.33
C VAL A 288 51.65 -13.96 -35.23
N ASN A 289 50.53 -14.61 -35.55
CA ASN A 289 49.69 -15.58 -34.81
C ASN A 289 49.74 -15.73 -33.25
N ASN A 290 48.57 -15.46 -32.65
CA ASN A 290 47.64 -16.43 -32.02
C ASN A 290 47.75 -16.88 -30.53
N SER A 291 46.58 -16.76 -29.88
CA SER A 291 45.93 -17.70 -28.93
C SER A 291 46.03 -17.54 -27.40
N SER A 292 44.87 -17.16 -26.85
CA SER A 292 44.04 -17.95 -25.91
C SER A 292 44.16 -17.79 -24.39
N GLY A 293 42.97 -17.74 -23.74
CA GLY A 293 42.72 -17.93 -22.31
C GLY A 293 42.37 -16.61 -21.60
N GLY A 294 41.17 -16.33 -21.08
CA GLY A 294 40.08 -17.19 -20.64
C GLY A 294 39.89 -17.05 -19.12
N GLY A 295 38.79 -16.43 -18.69
CA GLY A 295 38.09 -16.83 -17.47
C GLY A 295 38.38 -16.08 -16.16
N SER A 296 37.45 -15.18 -15.84
CA SER A 296 36.59 -15.18 -14.64
C SER A 296 37.17 -14.92 -13.25
N THR A 297 36.48 -13.99 -12.59
CA THR A 297 36.63 -13.47 -11.24
C THR A 297 36.30 -14.49 -10.15
N ASN A 298 37.19 -14.57 -9.16
CA ASN A 298 37.07 -15.40 -7.97
C ASN A 298 36.45 -14.57 -6.82
N TYR A 299 35.23 -14.88 -6.39
CA TYR A 299 34.66 -14.42 -5.11
C TYR A 299 34.40 -15.66 -4.24
N PRO A 300 34.90 -15.71 -2.98
CA PRO A 300 34.70 -16.88 -2.14
C PRO A 300 33.27 -16.93 -1.58
N SER A 301 32.65 -18.08 -1.76
CA SER A 301 31.51 -18.58 -0.98
C SER A 301 31.96 -18.92 0.44
N GLY A 302 31.23 -18.40 1.44
CA GLY A 302 31.35 -18.79 2.84
C GLY A 302 29.96 -19.05 3.39
N GLY A 303 29.66 -20.32 3.67
CA GLY A 303 28.39 -20.77 4.22
C GLY A 303 28.30 -20.69 5.74
N GLY A 304 27.06 -20.78 6.23
CA GLY A 304 26.71 -21.22 7.59
C GLY A 304 26.11 -20.14 8.48
N GLN A 305 24.79 -20.15 8.67
CA GLN A 305 24.13 -20.57 9.93
C GLN A 305 22.61 -20.32 9.85
N VAL A 306 21.86 -21.27 10.38
CA VAL A 306 20.40 -21.30 10.45
C VAL A 306 19.95 -20.55 11.71
N GLY A 307 19.13 -19.50 11.54
CA GLY A 307 18.39 -18.83 12.63
C GLY A 307 18.07 -17.35 12.34
N SER A 308 16.79 -16.98 12.39
CA SER A 308 16.20 -15.66 12.10
C SER A 308 16.31 -15.23 10.64
N GLY A 309 15.18 -14.90 10.00
CA GLY A 309 15.17 -14.43 8.62
C GLY A 309 16.11 -13.26 8.42
N SER A 310 17.22 -13.47 7.72
CA SER A 310 18.24 -12.43 7.60
C SER A 310 17.69 -11.23 6.81
N VAL A 311 18.05 -10.01 7.20
CA VAL A 311 17.75 -8.79 6.44
C VAL A 311 18.15 -8.96 4.96
N SER A 312 19.24 -9.66 4.68
CA SER A 312 19.67 -9.98 3.32
C SER A 312 18.66 -10.85 2.55
N GLN A 313 18.06 -11.85 3.20
CA GLN A 313 17.02 -12.69 2.59
C GLN A 313 15.73 -11.89 2.37
N LEU A 314 15.34 -11.05 3.34
CA LEU A 314 14.20 -10.15 3.23
C LEU A 314 14.33 -9.24 2.00
N LEU A 315 15.47 -8.58 1.85
CA LEU A 315 15.74 -7.70 0.72
C LEU A 315 15.80 -8.47 -0.60
N SER A 316 16.42 -9.65 -0.63
CA SER A 316 16.44 -10.52 -1.83
C SER A 316 15.02 -10.86 -2.31
N ILE A 317 14.13 -11.21 -1.38
CA ILE A 317 12.71 -11.45 -1.70
C ILE A 317 12.06 -10.18 -2.22
N ALA A 318 12.24 -9.04 -1.54
CA ALA A 318 11.68 -7.75 -1.96
C ALA A 318 12.08 -7.39 -3.41
N TYR A 319 13.37 -7.47 -3.73
CA TYR A 319 13.89 -7.20 -5.07
C TYR A 319 13.38 -8.20 -6.12
N SER A 320 13.18 -9.46 -5.77
CA SER A 320 12.64 -10.47 -6.71
C SER A 320 11.20 -10.18 -7.16
N LEU A 321 10.49 -9.33 -6.41
CA LEU A 321 9.11 -8.91 -6.69
C LEU A 321 9.05 -7.58 -7.45
N GLN A 322 10.19 -6.96 -7.76
CA GLN A 322 10.24 -5.73 -8.53
C GLN A 322 9.58 -5.92 -9.91
N GLY A 323 8.79 -4.92 -10.34
CA GLY A 323 8.01 -4.98 -11.57
C GLY A 323 6.64 -5.65 -11.44
N LYS A 324 6.31 -6.26 -10.28
CA LYS A 324 4.96 -6.80 -10.07
C LYS A 324 3.93 -5.67 -9.97
N PRO A 325 2.76 -5.78 -10.62
CA PRO A 325 1.76 -4.73 -10.65
C PRO A 325 1.11 -4.48 -9.28
N TYR A 326 0.77 -3.22 -9.04
CA TYR A 326 -0.01 -2.84 -7.88
C TYR A 326 -1.51 -3.13 -8.08
N VAL A 327 -2.15 -3.71 -7.06
CA VAL A 327 -3.62 -3.81 -6.97
C VAL A 327 -4.03 -3.55 -5.53
N TYR A 328 -4.95 -2.59 -5.32
CA TYR A 328 -5.49 -2.28 -3.99
C TYR A 328 -6.08 -3.54 -3.34
N GLY A 329 -5.71 -3.83 -2.09
CA GLY A 329 -6.18 -5.01 -1.38
C GLY A 329 -5.38 -6.29 -1.67
N ALA A 330 -4.43 -6.29 -2.60
CA ALA A 330 -3.68 -7.49 -2.96
C ALA A 330 -2.52 -7.81 -2.00
N THR A 331 -2.31 -9.09 -1.71
CA THR A 331 -1.31 -9.60 -0.76
C THR A 331 -0.27 -10.55 -1.39
N GLY A 332 -0.18 -10.57 -2.73
CA GLY A 332 0.77 -11.40 -3.47
C GLY A 332 0.24 -12.76 -3.94
N PRO A 333 1.09 -13.58 -4.59
CA PRO A 333 2.48 -13.29 -4.95
C PRO A 333 2.65 -12.51 -6.28
N ASN A 334 1.57 -12.35 -7.05
CA ASN A 334 1.64 -11.79 -8.41
C ASN A 334 1.31 -10.30 -8.49
N THR A 335 0.55 -9.79 -7.53
CA THR A 335 0.09 -8.40 -7.42
C THR A 335 0.11 -7.99 -5.96
N PHE A 336 0.35 -6.72 -5.66
CA PHE A 336 0.47 -6.24 -4.28
C PHE A 336 -0.16 -4.87 -4.07
N ASP A 337 -0.69 -4.58 -2.89
CA ASP A 337 -0.73 -3.21 -2.38
C ASP A 337 0.46 -2.92 -1.45
N CYS A 338 0.58 -1.69 -0.95
CA CYS A 338 1.75 -1.28 -0.17
C CYS A 338 1.97 -2.13 1.10
N SER A 339 0.90 -2.37 1.87
CA SER A 339 0.94 -3.16 3.12
C SER A 339 0.90 -4.67 2.87
N GLY A 340 0.30 -5.11 1.78
CA GLY A 340 0.32 -6.50 1.31
C GLY A 340 1.70 -6.90 0.78
N PHE A 341 2.44 -5.97 0.17
CA PHE A 341 3.83 -6.18 -0.22
C PHE A 341 4.73 -6.41 1.00
N THR A 342 4.67 -5.53 1.99
CA THR A 342 5.45 -5.68 3.23
C THR A 342 5.06 -6.96 3.98
N GLN A 343 3.75 -7.21 4.14
CA GLN A 343 3.22 -8.43 4.78
C GLN A 343 3.72 -9.69 4.08
N TYR A 344 3.69 -9.72 2.75
CA TYR A 344 4.19 -10.87 1.99
C TYR A 344 5.69 -11.08 2.18
N VAL A 345 6.49 -10.02 1.99
CA VAL A 345 7.96 -10.10 2.10
C VAL A 345 8.39 -10.57 3.49
N TYR A 346 7.81 -10.00 4.54
CA TYR A 346 8.08 -10.39 5.93
C TYR A 346 7.56 -11.81 6.24
N GLY A 347 6.37 -12.17 5.74
CA GLY A 347 5.81 -13.51 5.90
C GLY A 347 6.70 -14.60 5.29
N ARG A 348 7.40 -14.31 4.19
CA ARG A 348 8.35 -15.24 3.54
C ARG A 348 9.61 -15.53 4.34
N ILE A 349 9.90 -14.71 5.35
CA ILE A 349 10.98 -14.94 6.31
C ILE A 349 10.47 -15.35 7.70
N GLY A 350 9.17 -15.67 7.82
CA GLY A 350 8.55 -16.16 9.06
C GLY A 350 8.04 -15.07 10.01
N VAL A 351 7.96 -13.82 9.57
CA VAL A 351 7.47 -12.70 10.40
C VAL A 351 6.08 -12.28 9.93
N GLY A 352 5.09 -12.41 10.81
CA GLY A 352 3.72 -11.96 10.53
C GLY A 352 3.58 -10.46 10.72
N LEU A 353 3.00 -9.78 9.73
CA LEU A 353 2.56 -8.39 9.84
C LEU A 353 1.04 -8.31 9.70
N SER A 354 0.43 -7.36 10.39
CA SER A 354 -0.98 -7.02 10.21
C SER A 354 -1.26 -6.53 8.78
N ARG A 355 -2.54 -6.55 8.39
CA ARG A 355 -2.93 -6.37 6.99
C ARG A 355 -2.80 -4.93 6.49
N THR A 356 -3.06 -3.93 7.33
CA THR A 356 -3.24 -2.55 6.84
C THR A 356 -2.06 -1.67 7.24
N THR A 357 -1.76 -0.64 6.45
CA THR A 357 -0.72 0.36 6.79
C THR A 357 -0.96 1.00 8.17
N PHE A 358 -2.23 1.26 8.50
CA PHE A 358 -2.69 1.78 9.78
C PHE A 358 -2.36 0.88 10.98
N THR A 359 -2.33 -0.43 10.77
CA THR A 359 -2.02 -1.39 11.83
C THR A 359 -0.52 -1.68 11.86
N GLN A 360 0.13 -1.82 10.71
CA GLN A 360 1.58 -2.05 10.59
C GLN A 360 2.44 -0.95 11.20
N VAL A 361 2.00 0.32 11.17
CA VAL A 361 2.75 1.42 11.77
C VAL A 361 2.86 1.30 13.30
N ASN A 362 2.10 0.43 13.94
CA ASN A 362 2.18 0.17 15.38
C ASN A 362 2.99 -1.09 15.72
N GLU A 363 3.57 -1.74 14.71
CA GLU A 363 4.36 -2.96 14.89
C GLU A 363 5.86 -2.66 15.03
N GLY A 364 6.55 -3.52 15.78
CA GLY A 364 7.99 -3.41 16.03
C GLY A 364 8.40 -2.18 16.86
N THR A 365 9.67 -1.81 16.75
CA THR A 365 10.28 -0.72 17.51
C THR A 365 10.28 0.58 16.71
N SER A 366 9.89 1.70 17.33
CA SER A 366 10.01 3.04 16.71
C SER A 366 11.47 3.44 16.57
N ILE A 367 11.89 3.82 15.36
CA ILE A 367 13.26 4.23 15.07
C ILE A 367 13.27 5.68 14.58
N PRO A 368 14.21 6.54 15.03
CA PRO A 368 14.42 7.84 14.41
C PRO A 368 14.76 7.69 12.93
N ILE A 369 14.19 8.52 12.05
CA ILE A 369 14.42 8.44 10.59
C ILE A 369 15.91 8.40 10.23
N SER A 370 16.74 9.16 10.94
CA SER A 370 18.20 9.21 10.75
C SER A 370 18.93 7.91 11.10
N GLN A 371 18.27 6.97 11.79
CA GLN A 371 18.79 5.67 12.20
C GLN A 371 18.14 4.50 11.44
N ALA A 372 17.39 4.79 10.37
CA ALA A 372 16.80 3.77 9.53
C ALA A 372 17.88 2.82 8.97
N GLN A 373 17.66 1.53 9.12
CA GLN A 373 18.52 0.44 8.64
C GLN A 373 17.77 -0.39 7.62
N ALA A 374 18.51 -1.01 6.70
CA ALA A 374 17.90 -1.80 5.66
C ALA A 374 17.04 -2.92 6.28
N GLY A 375 15.84 -3.13 5.74
CA GLY A 375 14.81 -3.97 6.32
C GLY A 375 13.74 -3.18 7.10
N ASP A 376 14.07 -2.03 7.72
CA ASP A 376 13.09 -1.23 8.46
C ASP A 376 11.90 -0.82 7.55
N LEU A 377 10.69 -0.81 8.11
CA LEU A 377 9.51 -0.29 7.44
C LEU A 377 9.51 1.24 7.51
N VAL A 378 9.29 1.90 6.38
CA VAL A 378 9.15 3.36 6.27
C VAL A 378 7.70 3.70 5.93
N PHE A 379 7.11 4.58 6.72
CA PHE A 379 5.69 4.97 6.63
C PHE A 379 5.55 6.43 6.27
N PHE A 380 4.56 6.74 5.46
CA PHE A 380 4.34 8.09 4.96
C PHE A 380 2.91 8.59 5.16
N GLY A 381 2.76 9.91 5.25
CA GLY A 381 1.54 10.60 5.64
C GLY A 381 1.70 11.20 7.03
N SER A 382 1.03 10.60 8.03
CA SER A 382 1.20 10.96 9.43
C SER A 382 1.51 9.72 10.27
N ALA A 383 2.17 9.89 11.42
CA ALA A 383 2.55 8.76 12.27
C ALA A 383 1.34 8.01 12.85
N SER A 384 0.20 8.68 13.03
CA SER A 384 -1.05 8.10 13.53
C SER A 384 -1.99 7.58 12.44
N SER A 385 -1.81 8.03 11.19
CA SER A 385 -2.65 7.68 10.05
C SER A 385 -1.82 7.69 8.76
N PRO A 386 -0.87 6.74 8.61
CA PRO A 386 -0.08 6.64 7.39
C PRO A 386 -0.89 6.03 6.25
N HIS A 387 -0.72 6.57 5.05
CA HIS A 387 -1.40 6.11 3.84
C HIS A 387 -0.54 5.18 2.97
N HIS A 388 0.77 5.15 3.21
CA HIS A 388 1.72 4.36 2.43
C HIS A 388 2.84 3.77 3.29
N VAL A 389 3.33 2.59 2.89
CA VAL A 389 4.46 1.90 3.52
C VAL A 389 5.40 1.30 2.47
N GLY A 390 6.68 1.23 2.79
CA GLY A 390 7.67 0.47 2.05
C GLY A 390 8.75 -0.11 2.96
N ILE A 391 9.69 -0.83 2.36
CA ILE A 391 10.84 -1.42 3.05
C ILE A 391 12.07 -0.58 2.72
N TYR A 392 12.75 -0.04 3.72
CA TYR A 392 13.99 0.70 3.53
C TYR A 392 15.09 -0.26 3.04
N VAL A 393 15.80 0.14 1.98
CA VAL A 393 16.85 -0.69 1.34
C VAL A 393 18.25 -0.09 1.50
N GLY A 394 18.38 0.99 2.27
CA GLY A 394 19.64 1.72 2.47
C GLY A 394 19.80 2.91 1.53
N ASN A 395 20.83 3.72 1.78
CA ASN A 395 21.21 4.88 0.96
C ASN A 395 20.06 5.87 0.66
N GLY A 396 19.17 6.08 1.62
CA GLY A 396 18.02 6.97 1.43
C GLY A 396 16.98 6.42 0.45
N GLN A 397 16.97 5.12 0.18
CA GLN A 397 16.04 4.48 -0.76
C GLN A 397 15.16 3.45 -0.09
N TYR A 398 14.01 3.17 -0.69
CA TYR A 398 13.06 2.17 -0.22
C TYR A 398 12.38 1.46 -1.40
N ILE A 399 12.03 0.18 -1.20
CA ILE A 399 11.26 -0.62 -2.15
C ILE A 399 9.80 -0.71 -1.71
N HIS A 400 8.87 -0.50 -2.63
CA HIS A 400 7.44 -0.45 -2.32
C HIS A 400 6.57 -0.81 -3.51
N ALA A 401 5.31 -1.16 -3.23
CA ALA A 401 4.23 -1.16 -4.20
C ALA A 401 3.46 0.18 -4.06
N PRO A 402 3.66 1.16 -4.96
CA PRO A 402 3.21 2.55 -4.77
C PRO A 402 1.69 2.75 -4.78
N GLN A 403 1.04 2.42 -5.89
CA GLN A 403 -0.36 2.77 -6.16
C GLN A 403 -0.83 2.06 -7.43
N THR A 404 -2.15 2.01 -7.64
CA THR A 404 -2.78 1.42 -8.84
C THR A 404 -2.22 2.04 -10.11
N GLY A 405 -1.96 1.21 -11.13
CA GLY A 405 -1.37 1.64 -12.41
C GLY A 405 0.17 1.67 -12.44
N ASP A 406 0.82 1.35 -11.33
CA ASP A 406 2.28 1.32 -11.21
C ASP A 406 2.74 -0.06 -10.68
N VAL A 407 4.05 -0.25 -10.56
CA VAL A 407 4.67 -1.53 -10.21
C VAL A 407 5.53 -1.42 -8.96
N VAL A 408 5.83 -2.57 -8.35
CA VAL A 408 6.84 -2.65 -7.29
C VAL A 408 8.15 -2.08 -7.81
N LYS A 409 8.70 -1.07 -7.13
CA LYS A 409 9.91 -0.36 -7.56
C LYS A 409 10.70 0.19 -6.37
N VAL A 410 11.95 0.56 -6.63
CA VAL A 410 12.78 1.33 -5.70
C VAL A 410 12.58 2.82 -5.97
N SER A 411 12.36 3.58 -4.90
CA SER A 411 12.21 5.03 -4.93
C SER A 411 13.14 5.68 -3.90
N SER A 412 13.51 6.94 -4.13
CA SER A 412 14.25 7.74 -3.14
C SER A 412 13.30 8.25 -2.05
N LEU A 413 13.71 8.21 -0.78
CA LEU A 413 13.00 8.89 0.30
C LEU A 413 12.93 10.41 0.07
N SER A 414 13.94 10.98 -0.60
CA SER A 414 13.99 12.42 -0.87
C SER A 414 12.97 12.89 -1.92
N SER A 415 12.33 11.97 -2.66
CA SER A 415 11.27 12.35 -3.60
C SER A 415 9.94 12.65 -2.90
N ARG A 416 9.85 12.43 -1.58
CA ARG A 416 8.66 12.74 -0.79
C ARG A 416 9.01 13.53 0.46
N SER A 417 8.16 14.48 0.81
CA SER A 417 8.30 15.31 2.02
C SER A 417 7.49 14.79 3.21
N ASP A 418 6.71 13.71 3.02
CA ASP A 418 5.71 13.23 3.97
C ASP A 418 6.14 11.93 4.71
N LEU A 419 7.44 11.65 4.79
CA LEU A 419 7.96 10.55 5.61
C LEU A 419 7.65 10.81 7.09
N ALA A 420 6.88 9.90 7.70
CA ALA A 420 6.26 10.15 9.00
C ALA A 420 6.77 9.25 10.12
N ALA A 421 7.09 7.97 9.82
CA ALA A 421 7.56 7.03 10.82
C ALA A 421 8.47 5.95 10.23
N VAL A 422 9.33 5.38 11.08
CA VAL A 422 10.15 4.21 10.76
C VAL A 422 9.97 3.16 11.85
N ARG A 423 9.74 1.91 11.45
CA ARG A 423 9.58 0.77 12.37
C ARG A 423 10.59 -0.32 12.06
N ARG A 424 11.35 -0.73 13.08
CA ARG A 424 12.22 -1.90 13.02
C ARG A 424 11.49 -3.13 13.52
N ILE A 425 11.37 -4.11 12.64
CA ILE A 425 10.66 -5.37 12.90
C ILE A 425 11.63 -6.49 13.31
N LEU A 426 12.84 -6.50 12.74
CA LEU A 426 13.89 -7.52 12.96
C LEU A 426 14.94 -7.09 13.99
#